data_AF-A0A7K1UKS5-F1
#
_entry.id   AF-A0A7K1UKS5-F1
#
_cell.length_a   1.000
_cell.length_b   1.000
_cell.length_c   1.000
_cell.angle_alpha   90.00
_cell.angle_beta   90.00
_cell.angle_gamma   90.00
#
_symmetry.space_group_name_H-M   'P 1'
#
loop_
_entity.id
_entity.type
_entity.pdbx_description
1 polymer ?
#
loop_
_entity_poly.entity_id
_entity_poly.type
_entity_poly.pdbx_seq_one_letter_code
_entity_poly.pdbx_strand_id
1 'polypeptide(L)'
;MSQVYVFTDYGGPETETLIDRDVPEPGPEEVVADFAAGDEVLGPPVPGYGGFAEHTVVRADSALLKPEDVSFVHAATIPVAATTAYDLTHVVDLEAGASVLILGAGGGVGYMAVQICAVHQFRTIAVASEAKRELLESTGATFVPSGDGVAAKVRELAPGGIDLVIDLVGGEALRGVAGLAVSPDRVVSAADPDTAVELGGLTRPSDPGSMEKIAEVISYELVDPYVTATFPLTQAREALAAVETGHAEGKVVITP
;
A
#
# COMPACT_ATOMS: atom_id res chain seq x y z
N MET A 1 -6.34 21.99 -21.78
CA MET A 1 -5.06 21.36 -21.45
C MET A 1 -5.13 20.90 -20.01
N SER A 2 -4.54 19.75 -19.71
CA SER A 2 -4.37 19.19 -18.38
C SER A 2 -2.89 19.17 -18.06
N GLN A 3 -2.49 19.67 -16.90
CA GLN A 3 -1.14 19.45 -16.40
C GLN A 3 -0.98 17.98 -15.99
N VAL A 4 0.16 17.39 -16.36
CA VAL A 4 0.53 16.01 -16.05
C VAL A 4 2.00 15.97 -15.67
N TYR A 5 2.32 15.28 -14.59
CA TYR A 5 3.69 14.99 -14.20
C TYR A 5 4.15 13.65 -14.77
N VAL A 6 5.26 13.65 -15.51
CA VAL A 6 5.75 12.48 -16.26
C VAL A 6 7.24 12.24 -16.04
N PHE A 7 7.65 10.99 -16.24
CA PHE A 7 9.05 10.57 -16.40
C PHE A 7 9.32 10.41 -17.90
N THR A 8 10.30 11.15 -18.43
CA THR A 8 10.58 11.21 -19.87
C THR A 8 11.53 10.12 -20.36
N ASP A 9 12.28 9.52 -19.44
CA ASP A 9 13.17 8.38 -19.68
C ASP A 9 13.36 7.61 -18.35
N TYR A 10 14.02 6.46 -18.39
CA TYR A 10 14.49 5.78 -17.18
C TYR A 10 15.68 6.54 -16.59
N GLY A 11 15.59 6.96 -15.33
CA GLY A 11 16.68 7.69 -14.70
C GLY A 11 16.28 8.30 -13.36
N GLY A 12 17.10 9.25 -12.91
CA GLY A 12 16.84 10.00 -11.69
C GLY A 12 15.94 11.21 -11.94
N PRO A 13 15.90 12.15 -10.97
CA PRO A 13 15.03 13.31 -11.03
C PRO A 13 15.18 14.16 -12.30
N GLU A 14 16.31 14.14 -12.97
CA GLU A 14 16.54 14.83 -14.24
C GLU A 14 15.56 14.43 -15.37
N THR A 15 14.92 13.26 -15.25
CA THR A 15 13.95 12.74 -16.24
C THR A 15 12.52 13.21 -15.98
N GLU A 16 12.26 13.81 -14.83
CA GLU A 16 10.93 14.23 -14.40
C GLU A 16 10.56 15.62 -14.91
N THR A 17 9.32 15.82 -15.35
CA THR A 17 8.82 17.15 -15.73
C THR A 17 7.30 17.24 -15.70
N LEU A 18 6.78 18.46 -15.56
CA LEU A 18 5.38 18.78 -15.87
C LEU A 18 5.25 19.05 -17.38
N ILE A 19 4.20 18.51 -17.99
CA ILE A 19 3.82 18.77 -19.37
C ILE A 19 2.34 19.12 -19.45
N ASP A 20 1.96 19.80 -20.53
CA ASP A 20 0.56 19.98 -20.92
C ASP A 20 0.14 18.83 -21.86
N ARG A 21 -0.94 18.15 -21.50
CA ARG A 21 -1.62 17.17 -22.37
C ARG A 21 -3.01 17.66 -22.72
N ASP A 22 -3.55 17.23 -23.86
CA ASP A 22 -4.98 17.38 -24.11
C ASP A 22 -5.78 16.68 -22.99
N VAL A 23 -6.93 17.23 -22.65
CA VAL A 23 -7.83 16.59 -21.69
C VAL A 23 -8.27 15.28 -22.32
N PRO A 24 -8.09 14.13 -21.65
CA PRO A 24 -8.49 12.86 -22.23
C PRO A 24 -10.01 12.84 -22.41
N GLU A 25 -10.47 12.52 -23.61
CA GLU A 25 -11.87 12.33 -23.93
C GLU A 25 -12.15 10.83 -24.09
N PRO A 26 -13.16 10.28 -23.40
CA PRO A 26 -13.51 8.87 -23.55
C PRO A 26 -14.03 8.59 -24.97
N GLY A 27 -13.61 7.47 -25.55
CA GLY A 27 -14.06 6.99 -26.84
C GLY A 27 -15.52 6.53 -26.83
N PRO A 28 -16.17 6.42 -28.02
CA PRO A 28 -17.59 6.09 -28.15
C PRO A 28 -18.00 4.70 -27.61
N GLU A 29 -17.05 3.79 -27.37
CA GLU A 29 -17.29 2.46 -26.76
C GLU A 29 -16.85 2.37 -25.28
N GLU A 30 -16.34 3.47 -24.71
CA GLU A 30 -15.77 3.52 -23.35
C GLU A 30 -16.73 4.07 -22.30
N VAL A 31 -17.99 4.35 -22.68
CA VAL A 31 -19.04 4.81 -21.77
C VAL A 31 -19.91 3.62 -21.34
N VAL A 32 -19.49 2.94 -20.28
CA VAL A 32 -20.37 2.02 -19.55
C VAL A 32 -21.00 2.81 -18.40
N ALA A 33 -22.33 2.93 -18.42
CA ALA A 33 -23.08 3.81 -17.54
C ALA A 33 -23.38 3.17 -16.17
N ASP A 34 -22.38 3.21 -15.28
CA ASP A 34 -22.58 3.06 -13.82
C ASP A 34 -22.27 4.37 -13.06
N PHE A 35 -21.72 5.38 -13.74
CA PHE A 35 -21.34 6.68 -13.19
C PHE A 35 -21.96 7.84 -13.97
N ALA A 36 -22.25 8.94 -13.29
CA ALA A 36 -22.70 10.20 -13.85
C ALA A 36 -21.64 11.29 -13.69
N ALA A 37 -21.70 12.30 -14.56
CA ALA A 37 -20.87 13.50 -14.40
C ALA A 37 -21.18 14.19 -13.07
N GLY A 38 -20.14 14.43 -12.27
CA GLY A 38 -20.26 14.98 -10.92
C GLY A 38 -20.12 13.93 -9.80
N ASP A 39 -20.12 12.64 -10.14
CA ASP A 39 -19.83 11.60 -9.16
C ASP A 39 -18.38 11.70 -8.66
N GLU A 40 -18.21 11.60 -7.34
CA GLU A 40 -16.90 11.48 -6.72
C GLU A 40 -16.46 10.02 -6.81
N VAL A 41 -15.33 9.76 -7.47
CA VAL A 41 -14.86 8.39 -7.74
C VAL A 41 -13.41 8.20 -7.30
N LEU A 42 -13.05 6.94 -7.09
CA LEU A 42 -11.67 6.48 -6.91
C LEU A 42 -11.39 5.25 -7.77
N GLY A 43 -10.14 5.08 -8.19
CA GLY A 43 -9.72 3.93 -8.98
C GLY A 43 -8.30 4.11 -9.51
N PRO A 44 -7.65 3.03 -9.96
CA PRO A 44 -6.36 3.14 -10.61
C PRO A 44 -6.52 3.78 -12.00
N PRO A 45 -5.58 4.67 -12.42
CA PRO A 45 -5.59 5.19 -13.78
C PRO A 45 -5.33 4.07 -14.78
N VAL A 46 -5.87 4.22 -15.99
CA VAL A 46 -5.55 3.35 -17.13
C VAL A 46 -4.03 3.38 -17.38
N PRO A 47 -3.39 2.23 -17.66
CA PRO A 47 -1.97 2.19 -18.01
C PRO A 47 -1.61 3.20 -19.09
N GLY A 48 -0.55 3.97 -18.85
CA GLY A 48 -0.08 5.03 -19.74
C GLY A 48 -0.67 6.42 -19.48
N TYR A 49 -1.76 6.57 -18.71
CA TYR A 49 -2.34 7.89 -18.40
C TYR A 49 -1.79 8.52 -17.11
N GLY A 50 -1.48 7.70 -16.09
CA GLY A 50 -0.95 8.12 -14.80
C GLY A 50 -1.98 8.84 -13.91
N GLY A 51 -1.66 9.02 -12.62
CA GLY A 51 -2.55 9.67 -11.64
C GLY A 51 -2.09 11.06 -11.18
N PHE A 52 -0.83 11.43 -11.41
CA PHE A 52 -0.31 12.76 -11.08
C PHE A 52 -0.64 13.74 -12.22
N ALA A 53 -1.91 14.09 -12.29
CA ALA A 53 -2.49 14.93 -13.32
C ALA A 53 -3.75 15.65 -12.79
N GLU A 54 -4.13 16.75 -13.42
CA GLU A 54 -5.44 17.38 -13.17
C GLU A 54 -6.58 16.50 -13.71
N HIS A 55 -6.36 15.76 -14.81
CA HIS A 55 -7.31 14.84 -15.42
C HIS A 55 -6.64 13.52 -15.83
N THR A 56 -7.31 12.40 -15.56
CA THR A 56 -6.88 11.07 -15.98
C THR A 56 -8.06 10.23 -16.50
N VAL A 57 -7.74 9.06 -17.04
CA VAL A 57 -8.72 8.07 -17.48
C VAL A 57 -8.70 6.92 -16.49
N VAL A 58 -9.88 6.50 -16.05
CA VAL A 58 -10.10 5.29 -15.27
C VAL A 58 -11.06 4.38 -16.04
N ARG A 59 -10.93 3.06 -15.88
CA ARG A 59 -11.94 2.14 -16.41
C ARG A 59 -13.13 2.09 -15.46
N ALA A 60 -14.34 2.13 -15.99
CA ALA A 60 -15.55 2.01 -15.19
C ALA A 60 -15.58 0.71 -14.36
N ASP A 61 -15.10 -0.40 -14.93
CA ASP A 61 -15.02 -1.71 -14.25
C ASP A 61 -13.93 -1.81 -13.18
N SER A 62 -13.11 -0.76 -13.02
CA SER A 62 -12.02 -0.68 -12.06
C SER A 62 -12.17 0.55 -11.14
N ALA A 63 -13.29 1.27 -11.23
CA ALA A 63 -13.58 2.45 -10.44
C ALA A 63 -14.68 2.17 -9.41
N LEU A 64 -14.69 2.95 -8.33
CA LEU A 64 -15.70 2.93 -7.29
C LEU A 64 -16.18 4.35 -7.01
N LEU A 65 -17.44 4.47 -6.57
CA LEU A 65 -17.89 5.69 -5.91
C LEU A 65 -17.07 5.88 -4.63
N LYS A 66 -16.55 7.09 -4.43
CA LYS A 66 -15.86 7.44 -3.19
C LYS A 66 -16.91 7.44 -2.07
N PRO A 67 -16.69 6.72 -0.95
CA PRO A 67 -17.56 6.86 0.21
C PRO A 67 -17.67 8.33 0.63
N GLU A 68 -18.88 8.78 1.00
CA GLU A 68 -19.16 10.20 1.29
C GLU A 68 -18.24 10.74 2.39
N ASP A 69 -18.04 9.95 3.45
CA ASP A 69 -17.24 10.32 4.62
C ASP A 69 -15.72 10.20 4.42
N VAL A 70 -15.27 9.68 3.27
CA VAL A 70 -13.84 9.57 2.96
C VAL A 70 -13.39 10.79 2.16
N SER A 71 -12.38 11.51 2.65
CA SER A 71 -11.80 12.65 1.92
C SER A 71 -11.11 12.21 0.63
N PHE A 72 -10.99 13.11 -0.36
CA PHE A 72 -10.22 12.82 -1.58
C PHE A 72 -8.75 12.46 -1.29
N VAL A 73 -8.17 13.07 -0.25
CA VAL A 73 -6.79 12.78 0.18
C VAL A 73 -6.66 11.33 0.63
N HIS A 74 -7.61 10.82 1.42
CA HIS A 74 -7.62 9.41 1.83
C HIS A 74 -7.99 8.50 0.66
N ALA A 75 -8.99 8.86 -0.13
CA ALA A 75 -9.43 8.09 -1.30
C ALA A 75 -8.31 7.85 -2.31
N ALA A 76 -7.43 8.84 -2.53
CA ALA A 76 -6.28 8.70 -3.41
C ALA A 76 -5.29 7.60 -2.97
N THR A 77 -5.29 7.18 -1.70
CA THR A 77 -4.42 6.12 -1.19
C THR A 77 -4.98 4.72 -1.40
N ILE A 78 -6.29 4.60 -1.65
CA ILE A 78 -7.03 3.34 -1.62
C ILE A 78 -6.66 2.40 -2.78
N PRO A 79 -6.66 2.85 -4.06
CA PRO A 79 -6.51 1.94 -5.19
C PRO A 79 -5.23 1.11 -5.19
N VAL A 80 -4.15 1.68 -4.64
CA VAL A 80 -2.86 0.99 -4.58
C VAL A 80 -2.54 0.60 -3.14
N ALA A 81 -2.32 1.55 -2.24
CA ALA A 81 -1.68 1.26 -0.96
C ALA A 81 -2.62 0.50 -0.01
N ALA A 82 -3.87 0.96 0.15
CA ALA A 82 -4.82 0.31 1.04
C ALA A 82 -5.25 -1.07 0.50
N THR A 83 -5.54 -1.16 -0.81
CA THR A 83 -5.86 -2.44 -1.47
C THR A 83 -4.71 -3.44 -1.33
N THR A 84 -3.46 -2.99 -1.44
CA THR A 84 -2.28 -3.85 -1.19
C THR A 84 -2.24 -4.36 0.24
N ALA A 85 -2.46 -3.50 1.23
CA ALA A 85 -2.48 -3.91 2.64
C ALA A 85 -3.60 -4.94 2.91
N TYR A 86 -4.77 -4.72 2.32
CA TYR A 86 -5.91 -5.63 2.42
C TYR A 86 -5.61 -7.00 1.80
N ASP A 87 -5.14 -7.03 0.55
CA ASP A 87 -4.80 -8.27 -0.15
C ASP A 87 -3.74 -9.09 0.59
N LEU A 88 -2.70 -8.44 1.11
CA LEU A 88 -1.61 -9.12 1.80
C LEU A 88 -2.05 -9.73 3.14
N THR A 89 -2.97 -9.07 3.85
CA THR A 89 -3.49 -9.55 5.14
C THR A 89 -4.57 -10.63 4.99
N HIS A 90 -5.17 -10.74 3.80
CA HIS A 90 -6.22 -11.70 3.47
C HIS A 90 -5.77 -12.77 2.47
N VAL A 91 -4.48 -12.86 2.15
CA VAL A 91 -3.97 -13.86 1.19
C VAL A 91 -4.14 -15.30 1.69
N VAL A 92 -4.27 -15.46 3.01
CA VAL A 92 -4.57 -16.72 3.68
C VAL A 92 -5.63 -16.50 4.75
N ASP A 93 -6.52 -17.46 4.92
CA ASP A 93 -7.51 -17.42 6.00
C ASP A 93 -6.80 -17.67 7.35
N LEU A 94 -6.85 -16.68 8.23
CA LEU A 94 -6.30 -16.73 9.59
C LEU A 94 -7.40 -16.52 10.62
N GLU A 95 -7.23 -17.17 11.76
CA GLU A 95 -8.09 -16.98 12.93
C GLU A 95 -7.53 -15.88 13.85
N ALA A 96 -8.40 -15.30 14.67
CA ALA A 96 -7.98 -14.37 15.72
C ALA A 96 -6.89 -14.99 16.61
N GLY A 97 -5.85 -14.22 16.92
CA GLY A 97 -4.67 -14.66 17.67
C GLY A 97 -3.56 -15.30 16.82
N ALA A 98 -3.76 -15.52 15.52
CA ALA A 98 -2.69 -15.92 14.60
C ALA A 98 -1.55 -14.89 14.59
N SER A 99 -0.32 -15.37 14.40
CA SER A 99 0.89 -14.55 14.40
C SER A 99 1.21 -14.02 13.01
N VAL A 100 1.37 -12.70 12.90
CA VAL A 100 1.69 -12.03 11.63
C VAL A 100 2.97 -11.22 11.78
N LEU A 101 3.98 -11.49 10.96
CA LEU A 101 5.20 -10.69 10.87
C LEU A 101 5.08 -9.74 9.69
N ILE A 102 5.28 -8.44 9.91
CA ILE A 102 5.24 -7.43 8.84
C ILE A 102 6.59 -6.72 8.76
N LEU A 103 7.30 -6.90 7.63
CA LEU A 103 8.49 -6.11 7.31
C LEU A 103 8.08 -4.79 6.65
N GLY A 104 8.76 -3.69 6.99
CA GLY A 104 8.41 -2.36 6.46
C GLY A 104 7.11 -1.81 7.08
N ALA A 105 6.77 -2.25 8.29
CA ALA A 105 5.49 -2.00 8.94
C ALA A 105 5.15 -0.51 9.14
N GLY A 106 6.16 0.37 9.18
CA GLY A 106 5.93 1.81 9.36
C GLY A 106 5.82 2.61 8.05
N GLY A 107 5.83 1.97 6.88
CA GLY A 107 5.50 2.61 5.60
C GLY A 107 3.99 2.68 5.38
N GLY A 108 3.52 3.37 4.34
CA GLY A 108 2.08 3.53 4.09
C GLY A 108 1.29 2.22 3.97
N VAL A 109 1.79 1.23 3.21
CA VAL A 109 1.14 -0.09 3.13
C VAL A 109 1.25 -0.85 4.45
N GLY A 110 2.44 -0.85 5.06
CA GLY A 110 2.71 -1.59 6.29
C GLY A 110 1.85 -1.11 7.45
N TYR A 111 1.66 0.20 7.59
CA TYR A 111 0.92 0.76 8.72
C TYR A 111 -0.57 0.45 8.62
N MET A 112 -1.14 0.52 7.41
CA MET A 112 -2.50 0.04 7.17
C MET A 112 -2.62 -1.46 7.41
N ALA A 113 -1.65 -2.28 6.98
CA ALA A 113 -1.66 -3.73 7.22
C ALA A 113 -1.63 -4.06 8.72
N VAL A 114 -0.85 -3.32 9.52
CA VAL A 114 -0.82 -3.46 10.98
C VAL A 114 -2.18 -3.14 11.60
N GLN A 115 -2.85 -2.06 11.16
CA GLN A 115 -4.18 -1.70 11.65
C GLN A 115 -5.23 -2.75 11.27
N ILE A 116 -5.18 -3.27 10.03
CA ILE A 116 -6.06 -4.38 9.60
C ILE A 116 -5.83 -5.60 10.51
N CYS A 117 -4.57 -5.96 10.78
CA CYS A 117 -4.28 -7.06 11.71
C CYS A 117 -4.85 -6.83 13.12
N ALA A 118 -4.86 -5.58 13.60
CA ALA A 118 -5.46 -5.23 14.89
C ALA A 118 -6.99 -5.41 14.88
N VAL A 119 -7.68 -5.02 13.79
CA VAL A 119 -9.12 -5.27 13.59
C VAL A 119 -9.44 -6.77 13.66
N HIS A 120 -8.60 -7.61 13.05
CA HIS A 120 -8.73 -9.07 13.09
C HIS A 120 -8.17 -9.73 14.36
N GLN A 121 -7.66 -8.95 15.32
CA GLN A 121 -7.08 -9.43 16.57
C GLN A 121 -5.90 -10.41 16.36
N PHE A 122 -5.12 -10.22 15.31
CA PHE A 122 -3.89 -10.97 15.08
C PHE A 122 -2.79 -10.51 16.04
N ARG A 123 -1.85 -11.42 16.34
CA ARG A 123 -0.63 -11.12 17.11
C ARG A 123 0.44 -10.59 16.17
N THR A 124 0.39 -9.29 15.91
CA THR A 124 1.29 -8.66 14.94
C THR A 124 2.66 -8.35 15.54
N ILE A 125 3.72 -8.77 14.85
CA ILE A 125 5.10 -8.36 15.05
C ILE A 125 5.47 -7.40 13.93
N ALA A 126 5.67 -6.12 14.26
CA ALA A 126 5.91 -5.06 13.29
C ALA A 126 7.40 -4.72 13.24
N VAL A 127 8.02 -4.90 12.08
CA VAL A 127 9.44 -4.57 11.84
C VAL A 127 9.56 -3.27 11.06
N ALA A 128 10.20 -2.27 11.67
CA ALA A 128 10.47 -0.98 11.06
C ALA A 128 11.67 -0.28 11.71
N SER A 129 12.03 0.91 11.23
CA SER A 129 13.06 1.74 11.88
C SER A 129 12.63 2.18 13.29
N GLU A 130 13.61 2.40 14.17
CA GLU A 130 13.38 2.76 15.58
C GLU A 130 12.49 4.00 15.76
N ALA A 131 12.59 4.97 14.84
CA ALA A 131 11.78 6.19 14.85
C ALA A 131 10.26 5.93 14.80
N LYS A 132 9.83 4.77 14.28
CA LYS A 132 8.43 4.42 14.08
C LYS A 132 7.86 3.53 15.21
N ARG A 133 8.61 3.35 16.30
CA ARG A 133 8.21 2.51 17.44
C ARG A 133 6.87 2.94 18.03
N GLU A 134 6.76 4.20 18.44
CA GLU A 134 5.58 4.71 19.15
C GLU A 134 4.32 4.58 18.28
N LEU A 135 4.44 4.95 16.99
CA LEU A 135 3.38 4.80 16.01
C LEU A 135 2.89 3.35 15.92
N LEU A 136 3.81 2.38 15.82
CA LEU A 136 3.45 0.97 15.68
C LEU A 136 2.92 0.37 16.98
N GLU A 137 3.53 0.67 18.12
CA GLU A 137 3.07 0.17 19.43
C GLU A 137 1.67 0.72 19.79
N SER A 138 1.31 1.92 19.32
CA SER A 138 -0.04 2.49 19.52
C SER A 138 -1.17 1.66 18.90
N THR A 139 -0.86 0.83 17.89
CA THR A 139 -1.82 -0.10 17.26
C THR A 139 -2.01 -1.40 18.03
N GLY A 140 -1.19 -1.63 19.08
CA GLY A 140 -1.12 -2.90 19.80
C GLY A 140 -0.13 -3.91 19.20
N ALA A 141 0.55 -3.59 18.10
CA ALA A 141 1.60 -4.44 17.55
C ALA A 141 2.84 -4.51 18.45
N THR A 142 3.52 -5.67 18.46
CA THR A 142 4.82 -5.82 19.11
C THR A 142 5.91 -5.31 18.16
N PHE A 143 6.58 -4.22 18.54
CA PHE A 143 7.63 -3.62 17.71
C PHE A 143 8.96 -4.38 17.79
N VAL A 144 9.59 -4.58 16.63
CA VAL A 144 10.97 -5.06 16.50
C VAL A 144 11.75 -4.10 15.60
N PRO A 145 12.88 -3.53 16.05
CA PRO A 145 13.67 -2.66 15.18
C PRO A 145 14.29 -3.46 14.04
N SER A 146 14.18 -2.91 12.82
CA SER A 146 14.82 -3.42 11.61
C SER A 146 16.35 -3.41 11.72
N GLY A 147 17.01 -4.27 10.95
CA GLY A 147 18.46 -4.42 10.93
C GLY A 147 18.90 -5.76 11.50
N ASP A 148 20.06 -5.79 12.14
CA ASP A 148 20.67 -7.04 12.60
C ASP A 148 19.85 -7.71 13.71
N GLY A 149 19.74 -9.05 13.62
CA GLY A 149 19.13 -9.87 14.65
C GLY A 149 17.59 -9.88 14.67
N VAL A 150 16.90 -9.30 13.67
CA VAL A 150 15.44 -9.38 13.55
C VAL A 150 14.94 -10.82 13.70
N ALA A 151 15.55 -11.77 12.97
CA ALA A 151 15.12 -13.16 13.00
C ALA A 151 15.26 -13.84 14.38
N ALA A 152 16.27 -13.45 15.18
CA ALA A 152 16.44 -13.96 16.53
C ALA A 152 15.35 -13.42 17.46
N LYS A 153 15.10 -12.11 17.43
CA LYS A 153 14.05 -11.44 18.22
C LYS A 153 12.66 -11.97 17.90
N VAL A 154 12.34 -12.12 16.61
CA VAL A 154 11.05 -12.69 16.17
C VAL A 154 10.88 -14.12 16.68
N ARG A 155 11.93 -14.95 16.61
CA ARG A 155 11.89 -16.33 17.12
C ARG A 155 11.66 -16.41 18.64
N GLU A 156 12.17 -15.44 19.40
CA GLU A 156 11.89 -15.34 20.85
C GLU A 156 10.42 -15.00 21.12
N LEU A 157 9.82 -14.12 20.32
CA LEU A 157 8.42 -13.71 20.44
C LEU A 157 7.41 -14.77 19.93
N ALA A 158 7.82 -15.54 18.92
CA ALA A 158 7.01 -16.55 18.26
C ALA A 158 7.80 -17.86 18.07
N PRO A 159 8.05 -18.62 19.16
CA PRO A 159 8.84 -19.86 19.09
C PRO A 159 8.14 -20.98 18.30
N GLY A 160 6.83 -20.87 18.08
CA GLY A 160 6.04 -21.79 17.25
C GLY A 160 6.10 -21.51 15.75
N GLY A 161 6.81 -20.45 15.34
CA GLY A 161 6.78 -19.94 13.97
C GLY A 161 5.74 -18.84 13.78
N ILE A 162 5.69 -18.31 12.55
CA ILE A 162 4.82 -17.22 12.12
C ILE A 162 3.75 -17.75 11.15
N ASP A 163 2.47 -17.46 11.41
CA ASP A 163 1.36 -17.94 10.58
C ASP A 163 1.25 -17.20 9.24
N LEU A 164 1.74 -15.96 9.17
CA LEU A 164 1.87 -15.17 7.94
C LEU A 164 3.02 -14.16 8.02
N VAL A 165 3.93 -14.20 7.05
CA VAL A 165 4.99 -13.20 6.84
C VAL A 165 4.59 -12.32 5.67
N ILE A 166 4.38 -11.04 5.94
CA ILE A 166 4.12 -10.00 4.94
C ILE A 166 5.40 -9.17 4.77
N ASP A 167 5.89 -9.12 3.54
CA ASP A 167 7.09 -8.37 3.20
C ASP A 167 6.81 -7.16 2.28
N LEU A 168 7.36 -6.02 2.70
CA LEU A 168 7.32 -4.74 2.01
C LEU A 168 8.73 -4.14 1.85
N VAL A 169 9.78 -4.95 1.99
CA VAL A 169 11.18 -4.53 1.92
C VAL A 169 11.94 -5.31 0.85
N GLY A 170 11.79 -6.64 0.81
CA GLY A 170 12.45 -7.51 -0.15
C GLY A 170 13.88 -7.89 0.20
N GLY A 171 14.56 -8.55 -0.75
CA GLY A 171 15.98 -8.86 -0.69
C GLY A 171 16.40 -9.71 0.54
N GLU A 172 17.52 -9.34 1.15
CA GLU A 172 18.07 -10.06 2.31
C GLU A 172 17.20 -9.94 3.57
N ALA A 173 16.42 -8.87 3.69
CA ALA A 173 15.50 -8.70 4.82
C ALA A 173 14.42 -9.80 4.79
N LEU A 174 13.82 -10.03 3.62
CA LEU A 174 12.88 -11.12 3.39
C LEU A 174 13.54 -12.49 3.61
N ARG A 175 14.67 -12.75 2.92
CA ARG A 175 15.39 -14.05 3.03
C ARG A 175 15.75 -14.37 4.48
N GLY A 176 16.13 -13.36 5.27
CA GLY A 176 16.52 -13.50 6.67
C GLY A 176 15.39 -13.95 7.60
N VAL A 177 14.12 -13.71 7.25
CA VAL A 177 12.96 -14.04 8.10
C VAL A 177 12.00 -15.07 7.50
N ALA A 178 12.08 -15.35 6.19
CA ALA A 178 11.13 -16.25 5.52
C ALA A 178 11.06 -17.64 6.19
N GLY A 179 12.20 -18.18 6.65
CA GLY A 179 12.25 -19.46 7.35
C GLY A 179 11.65 -19.45 8.77
N LEU A 180 11.09 -18.33 9.24
CA LEU A 180 10.32 -18.24 10.48
C LEU A 180 8.84 -18.58 10.26
N ALA A 181 8.38 -18.55 9.01
CA ALA A 181 7.03 -18.94 8.66
C ALA A 181 6.79 -20.43 9.00
N VAL A 182 5.58 -20.76 9.44
CA VAL A 182 5.20 -22.16 9.76
C VAL A 182 5.24 -23.08 8.53
N SER A 183 5.10 -22.50 7.34
CA SER A 183 5.33 -23.15 6.05
C SER A 183 5.67 -22.11 4.97
N PRO A 184 6.36 -22.50 3.87
CA PRO A 184 6.76 -21.56 2.82
C PRO A 184 5.61 -20.76 2.20
N ASP A 185 4.45 -21.40 2.02
CA ASP A 185 3.21 -20.80 1.51
C ASP A 185 2.54 -19.81 2.48
N ARG A 186 3.23 -19.42 3.57
CA ARG A 186 2.84 -18.34 4.48
C ARG A 186 3.71 -17.10 4.31
N VAL A 187 4.49 -17.02 3.25
CA VAL A 187 5.32 -15.86 2.94
C VAL A 187 4.74 -15.16 1.71
N VAL A 188 4.46 -13.88 1.82
CA VAL A 188 4.00 -13.04 0.69
C VAL A 188 4.80 -11.73 0.68
N SER A 189 5.17 -11.27 -0.51
CA SER A 189 5.84 -9.97 -0.67
C SER A 189 5.16 -9.13 -1.74
N ALA A 190 4.97 -7.84 -1.46
CA ALA A 190 4.63 -6.86 -2.48
C ALA A 190 5.86 -6.08 -2.99
N ALA A 191 6.97 -6.08 -2.24
CA ALA A 191 8.20 -5.39 -2.64
C ALA A 191 9.12 -6.26 -3.52
N ASP A 192 9.13 -7.56 -3.27
CA ASP A 192 9.97 -8.54 -3.98
C ASP A 192 9.21 -9.89 -4.15
N PRO A 193 8.16 -9.91 -5.00
CA PRO A 193 7.35 -11.10 -5.22
C PRO A 193 8.16 -12.27 -5.78
N ASP A 194 9.18 -11.99 -6.59
CA ASP A 194 10.03 -13.00 -7.21
C ASP A 194 10.83 -13.78 -6.14
N THR A 195 11.44 -13.08 -5.18
CA THR A 195 12.11 -13.73 -4.04
C THR A 195 11.12 -14.50 -3.17
N ALA A 196 9.91 -13.97 -2.93
CA ALA A 196 8.89 -14.72 -2.17
C ALA A 196 8.54 -16.05 -2.86
N VAL A 197 8.32 -16.03 -4.18
CA VAL A 197 8.05 -17.23 -4.99
C VAL A 197 9.24 -18.19 -5.02
N GLU A 198 10.47 -17.68 -5.16
CA GLU A 198 11.71 -18.47 -5.08
C GLU A 198 11.79 -19.27 -3.78
N LEU A 199 11.36 -18.66 -2.67
CA LEU A 199 11.35 -19.26 -1.33
C LEU A 199 10.13 -20.18 -1.09
N GLY A 200 9.26 -20.37 -2.07
CA GLY A 200 8.04 -21.20 -1.97
C GLY A 200 6.81 -20.47 -1.44
N GLY A 201 6.86 -19.14 -1.39
CA GLY A 201 5.78 -18.26 -0.96
C GLY A 201 4.71 -18.00 -2.01
N LEU A 202 3.79 -17.12 -1.64
CA LEU A 202 2.62 -16.72 -2.41
C LEU A 202 2.87 -15.42 -3.16
N THR A 203 2.14 -15.25 -4.27
CA THR A 203 1.97 -13.95 -4.91
C THR A 203 0.79 -13.24 -4.30
N ARG A 204 0.86 -11.91 -4.17
CA ARG A 204 -0.29 -11.09 -3.76
C ARG A 204 -1.49 -11.40 -4.68
N PRO A 205 -2.69 -11.67 -4.12
CA PRO A 205 -3.88 -11.88 -4.92
C PRO A 205 -4.32 -10.58 -5.61
N SER A 206 -5.04 -10.71 -6.72
CA SER A 206 -5.74 -9.61 -7.35
C SER A 206 -7.24 -9.89 -7.20
N ASP A 207 -7.80 -9.60 -6.02
CA ASP A 207 -9.24 -9.69 -5.77
C ASP A 207 -9.90 -8.35 -6.18
N PRO A 208 -10.79 -8.35 -7.20
CA PRO A 208 -11.51 -7.15 -7.61
C PRO A 208 -12.32 -6.49 -6.46
N GLY A 209 -12.75 -7.27 -5.47
CA GLY A 209 -13.53 -6.78 -4.33
C GLY A 209 -12.70 -6.13 -3.22
N SER A 210 -11.37 -6.28 -3.21
CA SER A 210 -10.53 -5.76 -2.12
C SER A 210 -10.60 -4.25 -1.98
N MET A 211 -10.68 -3.52 -3.10
CA MET A 211 -10.74 -2.06 -3.10
C MET A 211 -12.03 -1.55 -2.46
N GLU A 212 -13.16 -2.20 -2.73
CA GLU A 212 -14.46 -1.86 -2.12
C GLU A 212 -14.45 -2.15 -0.61
N LYS A 213 -13.98 -3.34 -0.22
CA LYS A 213 -13.89 -3.75 1.19
C LYS A 213 -13.03 -2.81 2.02
N ILE A 214 -11.83 -2.45 1.54
CA ILE A 214 -10.94 -1.55 2.30
C ILE A 214 -11.46 -0.11 2.32
N ALA A 215 -12.16 0.34 1.27
CA ALA A 215 -12.82 1.65 1.27
C ALA A 215 -13.90 1.73 2.36
N GLU A 216 -14.67 0.66 2.54
CA GLU A 216 -15.67 0.57 3.61
C GLU A 216 -15.01 0.59 5.00
N VAL A 217 -13.94 -0.21 5.21
CA VAL A 217 -13.21 -0.24 6.49
C VAL A 217 -12.62 1.13 6.85
N ILE A 218 -12.10 1.87 5.87
CA ILE A 218 -11.61 3.25 6.06
C ILE A 218 -12.77 4.21 6.37
N SER A 219 -13.94 4.03 5.75
CA SER A 219 -15.12 4.87 6.03
C SER A 219 -15.65 4.70 7.46
N TYR A 220 -15.44 3.52 8.07
CA TYR A 220 -15.73 3.28 9.48
C TYR A 220 -14.59 3.70 10.42
N GLU A 221 -13.55 4.35 9.91
CA GLU A 221 -12.38 4.83 10.67
C GLU A 221 -11.62 3.70 11.41
N LEU A 222 -11.76 2.44 10.95
CA LEU A 222 -11.05 1.30 11.52
C LEU A 222 -9.60 1.19 11.02
N VAL A 223 -9.32 1.80 9.87
CA VAL A 223 -7.99 1.92 9.28
C VAL A 223 -7.78 3.35 8.83
N ASP A 224 -6.74 3.99 9.35
CA ASP A 224 -6.27 5.29 8.90
C ASP A 224 -5.17 5.10 7.82
N PRO A 225 -5.34 5.62 6.61
CA PRO A 225 -4.29 5.67 5.59
C PRO A 225 -2.99 6.38 6.02
N TYR A 226 -3.05 7.18 7.09
CA TYR A 226 -1.94 7.87 7.72
C TYR A 226 -1.17 8.73 6.72
N VAL A 227 -1.88 9.74 6.19
CA VAL A 227 -1.30 10.72 5.27
C VAL A 227 -0.53 11.76 6.08
N THR A 228 0.79 11.81 5.89
CA THR A 228 1.69 12.69 6.65
C THR A 228 2.02 13.98 5.92
N ALA A 229 1.84 14.02 4.60
CA ALA A 229 2.02 15.22 3.81
C ALA A 229 1.14 15.21 2.56
N THR A 230 0.75 16.41 2.15
CA THR A 230 0.10 16.69 0.86
C THR A 230 0.91 17.72 0.09
N PHE A 231 1.09 17.51 -1.20
CA PHE A 231 1.75 18.45 -2.10
C PHE A 231 0.82 18.78 -3.27
N PRO A 232 0.72 20.05 -3.71
CA PRO A 232 0.06 20.35 -4.98
C PRO A 232 0.82 19.69 -6.15
N LEU A 233 0.14 19.46 -7.27
CA LEU A 233 0.71 18.84 -8.47
C LEU A 233 1.95 19.59 -8.99
N THR A 234 1.95 20.91 -8.80
CA THR A 234 3.09 21.78 -9.11
C THR A 234 4.36 21.46 -8.30
N GLN A 235 4.23 20.72 -7.20
CA GLN A 235 5.30 20.24 -6.32
C GLN A 235 5.43 18.71 -6.33
N ALA A 236 4.97 18.04 -7.39
CA ALA A 236 5.05 16.58 -7.50
C ALA A 236 6.49 16.04 -7.39
N ARG A 237 7.48 16.80 -7.85
CA ARG A 237 8.90 16.47 -7.70
C ARG A 237 9.32 16.41 -6.23
N GLU A 238 8.98 17.42 -5.45
CA GLU A 238 9.27 17.45 -4.01
C GLU A 238 8.55 16.31 -3.28
N ALA A 239 7.31 16.00 -3.67
CA ALA A 239 6.55 14.89 -3.12
C ALA A 239 7.22 13.54 -3.36
N LEU A 240 7.73 13.31 -4.58
CA LEU A 240 8.45 12.08 -4.93
C LEU A 240 9.79 11.98 -4.19
N ALA A 241 10.59 13.05 -4.21
CA ALA A 241 11.85 13.10 -3.47
C ALA A 241 11.67 12.82 -1.97
N ALA A 242 10.54 13.25 -1.37
CA ALA A 242 10.23 12.99 0.03
C ALA A 242 10.05 11.49 0.34
N VAL A 243 9.59 10.68 -0.61
CA VAL A 243 9.35 9.23 -0.42
C VAL A 243 10.47 8.34 -0.95
N GLU A 244 11.25 8.82 -1.93
CA GLU A 244 12.34 8.07 -2.58
C GLU A 244 13.40 7.54 -1.63
N THR A 245 13.63 8.25 -0.53
CA THR A 245 14.63 7.82 0.47
C THR A 245 14.23 6.55 1.22
N GLY A 246 12.99 6.06 1.06
CA GLY A 246 12.48 4.86 1.73
C GLY A 246 12.15 5.03 3.21
N HIS A 247 12.27 6.25 3.75
CA HIS A 247 12.09 6.55 5.17
C HIS A 247 10.79 7.29 5.48
N ALA A 248 9.94 7.57 4.48
CA ALA A 248 8.66 8.22 4.69
C ALA A 248 7.82 7.49 5.75
N GLU A 249 7.25 8.26 6.66
CA GLU A 249 6.27 7.80 7.63
C GLU A 249 4.90 7.90 6.96
N GLY A 250 4.17 6.78 6.82
CA GLY A 250 2.85 6.79 6.19
C GLY A 250 2.84 7.08 4.68
N LYS A 251 1.86 7.89 4.26
CA LYS A 251 1.58 8.25 2.86
C LYS A 251 1.80 9.74 2.59
N VAL A 252 2.38 10.01 1.42
CA VAL A 252 2.40 11.35 0.80
C VAL A 252 1.40 11.35 -0.34
N VAL A 253 0.57 12.38 -0.43
CA VAL A 253 -0.46 12.53 -1.46
C VAL A 253 -0.20 13.77 -2.30
N ILE A 254 -0.39 13.64 -3.61
CA ILE A 254 -0.37 14.78 -4.53
C ILE A 254 -1.81 15.19 -4.81
N THR A 255 -2.12 16.47 -4.64
CA THR A 255 -3.42 17.06 -4.97
C THR A 255 -3.32 17.82 -6.30
N PRO A 256 -4.38 17.85 -7.12
CA PRO A 256 -4.43 18.69 -8.33
C PRO A 256 -4.07 20.15 -8.04
#